data_AF-A0A6E8VHW2-F1
#
_entry.id   AF-A0A6E8VHW2-F1
#
_cell.length_a   1.000
_cell.length_b   1.000
_cell.length_c   1.000
_cell.angle_alpha   90.00
_cell.angle_beta   90.00
_cell.angle_gamma   90.00
#
_symmetry.space_group_name_H-M   'P 1'
#
loop_
_entity.id
_entity.type
_entity.pdbx_description
1 polymer ?
#
loop_
_entity_poly.entity_id
_entity_poly.type
_entity_poly.pdbx_seq_one_letter_code
_entity_poly.pdbx_strand_id
1 'polypeptide(L)'
;MKLWPHRKPLALWALLMLWVCCIQANRNESATREIISTGHGRSKRTLVYTFNSCSGVLFALSIPLVITGRNIFMSYNFEANYNMPTDSTDFTQGILKKGDNDQIHEAEARKTRDISVSAAPVPKRSSISRKKVYRTIELNLQRYGFAGKRCILRMICDLAETPLAHENGVLGDVLQLIFTPSLSKDENLPSEFKRAEQLGRDERDCTKYQAHCPTSPIDLVTIGLKR
;
A
#
# COMPACT_ATOMS: atom_id res chain seq x y z
N MET A 1 -55.31 -44.35 44.64
CA MET A 1 -55.29 -42.87 44.71
C MET A 1 -54.13 -42.40 45.57
N LYS A 2 -53.08 -41.82 44.97
CA LYS A 2 -52.27 -40.72 45.50
C LYS A 2 -51.22 -40.33 44.45
N LEU A 3 -51.30 -39.08 44.00
CA LEU A 3 -50.35 -38.39 43.14
C LEU A 3 -48.96 -38.32 43.84
N TRP A 4 -47.88 -38.35 43.07
CA TRP A 4 -46.81 -37.38 43.28
C TRP A 4 -46.16 -36.96 41.95
N PRO A 5 -45.97 -35.64 41.70
CA PRO A 5 -45.48 -35.09 40.44
C PRO A 5 -44.00 -34.71 40.57
N HIS A 6 -43.09 -35.40 39.90
CA HIS A 6 -41.65 -35.11 39.98
C HIS A 6 -41.01 -34.74 38.63
N ARG A 7 -41.75 -34.02 37.77
CA ARG A 7 -41.24 -33.62 36.44
C ARG A 7 -41.49 -32.14 36.09
N LYS A 8 -41.79 -31.31 37.08
CA LYS A 8 -41.98 -29.85 36.93
C LYS A 8 -40.81 -28.94 37.38
N PRO A 9 -39.79 -29.36 38.18
CA PRO A 9 -38.81 -28.39 38.66
C PRO A 9 -37.85 -27.93 37.55
N LEU A 10 -37.42 -28.83 36.66
CA LEU A 10 -36.45 -28.49 35.60
C LEU A 10 -36.99 -27.50 34.57
N ALA A 11 -38.26 -27.59 34.19
CA ALA A 11 -38.86 -26.68 33.21
C ALA A 11 -39.03 -25.26 33.77
N LEU A 12 -39.36 -25.14 35.07
CA LEU A 12 -39.46 -23.84 35.74
C LEU A 12 -38.08 -23.17 35.89
N TRP A 13 -37.04 -23.93 36.24
CA TRP A 13 -35.67 -23.41 36.26
C TRP A 13 -35.17 -22.99 34.88
N ALA A 14 -35.50 -23.74 33.82
CA ALA A 14 -35.14 -23.38 32.45
C ALA A 14 -35.81 -22.07 32.00
N LEU A 15 -37.11 -21.90 32.28
CA LEU A 15 -37.85 -20.66 31.98
C LEU A 15 -37.31 -19.46 32.76
N LEU A 16 -36.94 -19.65 34.03
CA LEU A 16 -36.38 -18.60 34.87
C LEU A 16 -34.98 -18.17 34.37
N MET A 17 -34.14 -19.14 33.97
CA MET A 17 -32.85 -18.85 33.35
C MET A 17 -32.98 -18.12 32.01
N LEU A 18 -33.95 -18.51 31.18
CA LEU A 18 -34.22 -17.85 29.90
C LEU A 18 -34.72 -16.41 30.10
N TRP A 19 -35.59 -16.19 31.09
CA TRP A 19 -36.07 -14.85 31.46
C TRP A 19 -34.94 -13.96 31.99
N VAL A 20 -34.05 -14.49 32.84
CA VAL A 20 -32.87 -13.77 33.33
C VAL A 20 -31.92 -13.43 32.16
N CYS A 21 -31.66 -14.37 31.24
CA CYS A 21 -30.84 -14.09 30.05
C CYS A 21 -31.43 -12.97 29.17
N CYS A 22 -32.75 -12.96 28.95
CA CYS A 22 -33.41 -11.91 28.18
C CYS A 22 -33.32 -10.53 28.86
N ILE A 23 -33.42 -10.46 30.19
CA ILE A 23 -33.26 -9.21 30.95
C ILE A 23 -31.81 -8.69 30.83
N GLN A 24 -30.81 -9.57 30.92
CA GLN A 24 -29.41 -9.17 30.77
C GLN A 24 -29.10 -8.67 29.35
N ALA A 25 -29.68 -9.29 28.31
CA ALA A 25 -29.50 -8.86 26.92
C ALA A 25 -30.08 -7.45 26.65
N ASN A 26 -31.29 -7.15 27.15
CA ASN A 26 -31.92 -5.84 26.97
C ASN A 26 -31.18 -4.71 27.71
N ARG A 27 -30.59 -4.99 28.89
CA ARG A 27 -29.77 -4.00 29.62
C ARG A 27 -28.48 -3.68 28.86
N ASN A 28 -27.85 -4.68 28.25
CA ASN A 28 -26.64 -4.47 27.45
C ASN A 28 -26.88 -3.62 26.19
N GLU A 29 -28.04 -3.75 25.54
CA GLU A 29 -28.37 -2.93 24.37
C GLU A 29 -28.54 -1.43 24.73
N SER A 30 -29.11 -1.16 25.90
CA SER A 30 -29.29 0.19 26.44
C SER A 30 -27.94 0.86 26.77
N ALA A 31 -27.01 0.11 27.39
CA ALA A 31 -25.67 0.60 27.69
C ALA A 31 -24.81 0.80 26.42
N THR A 32 -24.99 -0.05 25.40
CA THR A 32 -24.24 0.05 24.13
C THR A 32 -24.66 1.28 23.32
N ARG A 33 -25.95 1.69 23.39
CA ARG A 33 -26.45 2.88 22.70
C ARG A 33 -25.90 4.19 23.27
N GLU A 34 -25.66 4.29 24.58
CA GLU A 34 -25.03 5.49 25.17
C GLU A 34 -23.55 5.61 24.82
N ILE A 35 -22.82 4.50 24.64
CA ILE A 35 -21.40 4.52 24.29
C ILE A 35 -21.16 5.00 22.83
N ILE A 36 -22.10 4.74 21.91
CA ILE A 36 -21.97 5.15 20.50
C ILE A 36 -22.22 6.66 20.31
N SER A 37 -22.90 7.32 21.26
CA SER A 37 -23.27 8.75 21.21
C SER A 37 -22.16 9.70 21.67
N THR A 38 -21.19 9.22 22.45
CA THR A 38 -20.06 10.05 22.85
C THR A 38 -18.99 9.99 21.77
N GLY A 39 -18.82 11.10 21.04
CA GLY A 39 -17.80 11.25 20.02
C GLY A 39 -16.44 10.79 20.56
N HIS A 40 -15.89 9.74 19.93
CA HIS A 40 -14.59 9.20 20.30
C HIS A 40 -13.50 10.25 19.99
N GLY A 41 -13.24 11.14 20.96
CA GLY A 41 -12.10 12.03 20.96
C GLY A 41 -10.83 11.19 21.00
N ARG A 42 -10.23 10.94 19.84
CA ARG A 42 -8.97 10.20 19.75
C ARG A 42 -7.88 10.98 20.50
N SER A 43 -7.48 10.48 21.68
CA SER A 43 -6.36 11.03 22.45
C SER A 43 -5.10 11.12 21.57
N LYS A 44 -4.43 12.28 21.63
CA LYS A 44 -3.16 12.49 20.91
C LYS A 44 -2.11 11.57 21.52
N ARG A 45 -1.68 10.58 20.77
CA ARG A 45 -0.56 9.71 21.15
C ARG A 45 0.73 10.36 20.69
N THR A 46 1.57 10.76 21.64
CA THR A 46 2.97 11.11 21.35
C THR A 46 3.73 9.82 21.18
N LEU A 47 4.40 9.70 20.04
CA LEU A 47 5.32 8.61 19.79
C LEU A 47 6.65 8.99 20.44
N VAL A 48 6.91 8.42 21.62
CA VAL A 48 8.15 8.67 22.38
C VAL A 48 9.22 7.74 21.83
N TYR A 49 10.21 8.32 21.16
CA TYR A 49 11.39 7.61 20.72
C TYR A 49 12.38 7.51 21.88
N THR A 50 12.93 6.32 22.13
CA THR A 50 13.97 6.12 23.14
C THR A 50 15.28 6.73 22.62
N PHE A 51 15.90 7.59 23.45
CA PHE A 51 17.14 8.27 23.09
C PHE A 51 18.28 7.25 22.90
N ASN A 52 19.12 7.45 21.89
CA ASN A 52 20.26 6.59 21.57
C ASN A 52 19.91 5.10 21.33
N SER A 53 18.72 4.84 20.77
CA SER A 53 18.28 3.50 20.39
C SER A 53 18.31 3.30 18.87
N CYS A 54 18.36 2.03 18.44
CA CYS A 54 18.28 1.64 17.04
C CYS A 54 17.02 0.79 16.80
N SER A 55 16.36 1.00 15.66
CA SER A 55 15.24 0.18 15.18
C SER A 55 15.67 -0.56 13.92
N GLY A 56 15.56 -1.88 13.92
CA GLY A 56 15.88 -2.74 12.79
C GLY A 56 14.65 -3.16 12.01
N VAL A 57 14.75 -3.19 10.67
CA VAL A 57 13.77 -3.81 9.77
C VAL A 57 14.48 -4.93 9.03
N LEU A 58 13.94 -6.16 9.13
CA LEU A 58 14.39 -7.29 8.33
C LEU A 58 13.35 -7.71 7.29
N PHE A 59 13.82 -7.98 6.08
CA PHE A 59 13.04 -8.65 5.04
C PHE A 59 13.73 -9.95 4.68
N ALA A 60 13.07 -11.08 4.93
CA ALA A 60 13.57 -12.40 4.58
C ALA A 60 12.66 -13.01 3.50
N LEU A 61 13.22 -13.23 2.31
CA LEU A 61 12.55 -13.93 1.21
C LEU A 61 13.09 -15.37 1.15
N SER A 62 12.22 -16.37 1.20
CA SER A 62 12.59 -17.78 1.06
C SER A 62 11.83 -18.39 -0.11
N ILE A 63 12.56 -18.87 -1.11
CA ILE A 63 12.00 -19.43 -2.35
C ILE A 63 12.41 -20.90 -2.44
N PRO A 64 11.45 -21.84 -2.57
CA PRO A 64 11.75 -23.24 -2.80
C PRO A 64 12.32 -23.46 -4.20
N LEU A 65 13.43 -24.20 -4.31
CA LEU A 65 13.98 -24.62 -5.59
C LEU A 65 13.47 -26.03 -5.92
N VAL A 66 12.72 -26.16 -7.01
CA VAL A 66 12.18 -27.44 -7.46
C VAL A 66 13.28 -28.22 -8.19
N ILE A 67 14.00 -29.07 -7.45
CA ILE A 67 15.01 -29.99 -7.98
C ILE A 67 14.58 -31.43 -7.65
N THR A 68 14.72 -32.35 -8.60
CA THR A 68 14.31 -33.75 -8.42
C THR A 68 15.13 -34.44 -7.32
N GLY A 69 14.44 -35.03 -6.34
CA GLY A 69 15.05 -35.84 -5.28
C GLY A 69 15.67 -35.08 -4.11
N ARG A 70 15.57 -33.73 -4.04
CA ARG A 70 16.06 -32.95 -2.89
C ARG A 70 15.18 -31.72 -2.62
N ASN A 71 14.93 -31.43 -1.35
CA ASN A 71 14.24 -30.22 -0.93
C ASN A 71 15.27 -29.16 -0.55
N ILE A 72 15.56 -28.24 -1.47
CA ILE A 72 16.50 -27.15 -1.26
C ILE A 72 15.71 -25.83 -1.30
N PHE A 73 15.95 -24.95 -0.33
CA PHE A 73 15.34 -23.63 -0.26
C PHE A 73 16.45 -22.58 -0.35
N MET A 74 16.21 -21.53 -1.12
CA MET A 74 17.09 -20.37 -1.21
C MET A 74 16.49 -19.23 -0.41
N SER A 75 17.26 -18.65 0.51
CA SER A 75 16.82 -17.49 1.30
C SER A 75 17.70 -16.26 1.09
N TYR A 76 17.04 -15.12 0.94
CA TYR A 76 17.65 -13.79 0.88
C TYR A 76 17.20 -13.00 2.10
N ASN A 77 18.15 -12.52 2.90
CA ASN A 77 17.88 -11.73 4.09
C ASN A 77 18.43 -10.32 3.88
N PHE A 78 17.55 -9.33 3.96
CA PHE A 78 17.89 -7.91 3.90
C PHE A 78 17.66 -7.32 5.28
N GLU A 79 18.72 -6.81 5.90
CA GLU A 79 18.65 -6.16 7.20
C GLU A 79 18.96 -4.67 7.04
N ALA A 80 18.14 -3.83 7.64
CA ALA A 80 18.35 -2.40 7.69
C ALA A 80 18.17 -1.89 9.13
N ASN A 81 19.23 -1.34 9.70
CA ASN A 81 19.22 -0.75 11.04
C ASN A 81 19.17 0.77 10.94
N TYR A 82 18.20 1.38 11.60
CA TYR A 82 17.94 2.82 11.58
C TYR A 82 18.07 3.39 12.99
N ASN A 83 18.84 4.47 13.14
CA ASN A 83 18.86 5.22 14.40
C ASN A 83 17.49 5.88 14.64
N MET A 84 17.06 5.88 15.89
CA MET A 84 15.83 6.54 16.29
C MET A 84 15.99 8.07 16.18
N PRO A 85 15.05 8.81 15.56
CA PRO A 85 15.19 10.26 15.38
C PRO A 85 15.10 10.98 16.74
N THR A 86 15.98 11.97 16.95
CA THR A 86 16.05 12.75 18.19
C THR A 86 15.16 13.98 18.17
N ASP A 87 14.73 14.44 16.99
CA ASP A 87 13.90 15.62 16.81
C ASP A 87 12.70 15.34 15.88
N SER A 88 11.60 16.06 16.12
CA SER A 88 10.36 16.08 15.34
C SER A 88 10.55 16.53 13.88
N THR A 89 11.64 17.22 13.57
CA THR A 89 12.00 17.66 12.22
C THR A 89 12.81 16.62 11.44
N ASP A 90 13.38 15.63 12.14
CA ASP A 90 14.24 14.57 11.57
C ASP A 90 13.43 13.41 10.95
N PHE A 91 12.11 13.55 10.91
CA PHE A 91 11.27 12.66 10.14
C PHE A 91 11.47 12.90 8.64
N THR A 92 12.25 12.02 8.02
CA THR A 92 12.27 11.65 6.59
C THR A 92 13.28 12.36 5.67
N GLN A 93 14.43 11.71 5.46
CA GLN A 93 15.11 11.63 4.16
C GLN A 93 15.07 10.18 3.64
N GLY A 94 13.87 9.59 3.54
CA GLY A 94 13.71 8.29 2.90
C GLY A 94 13.93 8.37 1.39
N ILE A 95 14.23 7.24 0.75
CA ILE A 95 14.37 7.08 -0.71
C ILE A 95 13.20 7.67 -1.51
N LEU A 96 11.99 7.73 -0.93
CA LEU A 96 10.81 8.32 -1.58
C LEU A 96 10.75 9.86 -1.53
N LYS A 97 11.44 10.51 -0.60
CA LYS A 97 11.49 12.00 -0.55
C LYS A 97 12.50 12.57 -1.54
N LYS A 98 13.48 11.78 -1.99
CA LYS A 98 14.42 12.17 -3.05
C LYS A 98 13.74 12.36 -4.42
N GLY A 99 12.51 11.84 -4.59
CA GLY A 99 11.64 12.12 -5.73
C GLY A 99 10.87 13.44 -5.62
N ASP A 100 10.59 13.89 -4.40
CA ASP A 100 10.00 15.19 -4.07
C ASP A 100 11.12 16.22 -3.85
N ASN A 101 11.97 16.46 -4.86
CA ASN A 101 12.73 17.71 -4.89
C ASN A 101 11.76 18.84 -5.28
N ASP A 102 10.93 19.24 -4.32
CA ASP A 102 10.14 20.48 -4.37
C ASP A 102 11.04 21.73 -4.33
N GLN A 103 12.38 21.55 -4.32
CA GLN A 103 13.36 22.62 -4.48
C GLN A 103 13.27 23.34 -5.84
N ILE A 104 12.47 22.87 -6.81
CA ILE A 104 12.32 23.54 -8.11
C ILE A 104 11.25 24.66 -8.10
N HIS A 105 10.38 24.76 -7.08
CA HIS A 105 9.38 25.85 -7.01
C HIS A 105 9.50 26.68 -5.72
N GLU A 106 10.72 27.10 -5.38
CA GLU A 106 10.95 28.17 -4.40
C GLU A 106 10.20 29.47 -4.76
N ALA A 107 9.94 29.71 -6.04
CA ALA A 107 9.20 30.87 -6.54
C ALA A 107 7.70 30.81 -6.22
N GLU A 108 7.10 29.61 -6.16
CA GLU A 108 5.67 29.43 -5.92
C GLU A 108 5.34 29.41 -4.41
N ALA A 109 6.27 28.89 -3.60
CA ALA A 109 6.20 28.96 -2.14
C ALA A 109 6.32 30.40 -1.59
N ARG A 110 6.95 31.33 -2.32
CA ARG A 110 6.99 32.76 -1.93
C ARG A 110 5.67 33.47 -2.15
N LYS A 111 4.91 33.12 -3.20
CA LYS A 111 3.63 33.80 -3.50
C LYS A 111 2.54 33.48 -2.47
N THR A 112 2.64 32.35 -1.78
CA THR A 112 1.69 31.96 -0.71
C THR A 112 2.06 32.56 0.67
N ARG A 113 3.27 33.09 0.85
CA ARG A 113 3.72 33.63 2.15
C ARG A 113 3.13 35.00 2.51
N ASP A 114 2.63 35.77 1.55
CA ASP A 114 2.11 37.12 1.84
C ASP A 114 0.65 37.14 2.31
N ILE A 115 -0.06 36.01 2.32
CA ILE A 115 -1.51 35.99 2.63
C ILE A 115 -1.87 35.15 3.88
N SER A 116 -0.95 34.35 4.45
CA SER A 116 -1.29 33.53 5.62
C SER A 116 -0.21 33.50 6.69
N VAL A 117 -0.26 34.50 7.57
CA VAL A 117 0.27 34.39 8.92
C VAL A 117 -0.48 33.26 9.63
N SER A 118 0.28 32.35 10.27
CA SER A 118 -0.18 31.29 11.18
C SER A 118 -0.94 30.08 10.62
N ALA A 119 -0.26 29.24 9.84
CA ALA A 119 -0.48 27.78 9.91
C ALA A 119 0.84 27.05 9.61
N ALA A 120 1.42 26.40 10.61
CA ALA A 120 2.54 25.48 10.39
C ALA A 120 2.09 24.43 9.33
N PRO A 121 2.93 24.11 8.32
CA PRO A 121 2.56 23.13 7.31
C PRO A 121 2.31 21.80 8.03
N VAL A 122 1.05 21.34 8.04
CA VAL A 122 0.72 20.00 8.52
C VAL A 122 1.54 19.03 7.65
N PRO A 123 2.40 18.17 8.22
CA PRO A 123 3.14 17.20 7.44
C PRO A 123 2.13 16.30 6.74
N LYS A 124 1.97 16.47 5.43
CA LYS A 124 1.14 15.61 4.61
C LYS A 124 1.73 14.21 4.75
N ARG A 125 0.97 13.28 5.34
CA ARG A 125 1.32 11.85 5.33
C ARG A 125 1.68 11.52 3.89
N SER A 126 2.88 10.98 3.67
CA SER A 126 3.34 10.62 2.33
C SER A 126 2.47 9.47 1.81
N SER A 127 1.34 9.79 1.18
CA SER A 127 0.61 8.82 0.40
C SER A 127 1.50 8.40 -0.77
N ILE A 128 1.70 7.10 -0.94
CA ILE A 128 2.35 6.54 -2.13
C ILE A 128 1.44 6.90 -3.30
N SER A 129 1.85 7.91 -4.06
CA SER A 129 1.16 8.37 -5.27
C SER A 129 1.85 7.76 -6.48
N ARG A 130 1.08 7.43 -7.52
CA ARG A 130 1.60 6.92 -8.78
C ARG A 130 2.58 7.90 -9.42
N LYS A 131 2.36 9.21 -9.26
CA LYS A 131 3.32 10.24 -9.68
C LYS A 131 4.69 10.04 -9.03
N LYS A 132 4.73 9.80 -7.72
CA LYS A 132 5.96 9.57 -6.97
C LYS A 132 6.63 8.26 -7.37
N VAL A 133 5.83 7.22 -7.59
CA VAL A 133 6.31 5.92 -8.06
C VAL A 133 6.95 6.06 -9.45
N TYR A 134 6.27 6.66 -10.41
CA TYR A 134 6.80 6.87 -11.77
C TYR A 134 8.03 7.77 -11.77
N ARG A 135 8.05 8.81 -10.94
CA ARG A 135 9.25 9.66 -10.75
C ARG A 135 10.44 8.86 -10.22
N THR A 136 10.20 8.01 -9.23
CA THR A 136 11.25 7.15 -8.65
C THR A 136 11.75 6.14 -9.67
N ILE A 137 10.84 5.50 -10.41
CA ILE A 137 11.19 4.55 -11.47
C ILE A 137 11.96 5.24 -12.59
N GLU A 138 11.54 6.44 -13.02
CA GLU A 138 12.22 7.22 -14.05
C GLU A 138 13.68 7.47 -13.68
N LEU A 139 13.93 7.95 -12.45
CA LEU A 139 15.27 8.23 -11.95
C LEU A 139 16.14 6.97 -11.88
N ASN A 140 15.56 5.84 -11.47
CA ASN A 140 16.30 4.57 -11.43
C ASN A 140 16.60 4.05 -12.85
N LEU A 141 15.62 4.08 -13.75
CA LEU A 141 15.80 3.69 -15.15
C LEU A 141 16.90 4.51 -15.82
N GLN A 142 16.94 5.82 -15.59
CA GLN A 142 18.00 6.68 -16.11
C GLN A 142 19.39 6.28 -15.59
N ARG A 143 19.50 5.87 -14.32
CA ARG A 143 20.77 5.37 -13.75
C ARG A 143 21.23 4.06 -14.38
N TYR A 144 20.30 3.21 -14.80
CA TYR A 144 20.59 1.96 -15.51
C TYR A 144 20.76 2.16 -17.03
N GLY A 145 20.77 3.39 -17.53
CA GLY A 145 20.98 3.70 -18.95
C GLY A 145 19.71 3.60 -19.83
N PHE A 146 18.53 3.46 -19.23
CA PHE A 146 17.26 3.45 -19.95
C PHE A 146 16.74 4.87 -20.19
N ALA A 147 15.89 5.01 -21.21
CA ALA A 147 15.21 6.26 -21.56
C ALA A 147 14.07 6.64 -20.58
N GLY A 148 14.28 6.47 -19.27
CA GLY A 148 13.42 6.91 -18.17
C GLY A 148 11.93 6.83 -18.47
N LYS A 149 11.29 8.01 -18.60
CA LYS A 149 9.87 8.18 -18.93
C LYS A 149 9.40 7.41 -20.17
N ARG A 150 10.20 7.37 -21.24
CA ARG A 150 9.83 6.68 -22.49
C ARG A 150 9.70 5.18 -22.26
N CYS A 151 10.59 4.61 -21.46
CA CYS A 151 10.52 3.20 -21.06
C CYS A 151 9.34 2.92 -20.12
N ILE A 152 8.94 3.88 -19.28
CA ILE A 152 7.71 3.74 -18.48
C ILE A 152 6.48 3.66 -19.39
N LEU A 153 6.39 4.51 -20.41
CA LEU A 153 5.29 4.46 -21.38
C LEU A 153 5.27 3.12 -22.14
N ARG A 154 6.44 2.59 -22.50
CA ARG A 154 6.54 1.24 -23.07
C ARG A 154 6.01 0.18 -22.11
N MET A 155 6.45 0.16 -20.85
CA MET A 155 5.99 -0.82 -19.87
C MET A 155 4.47 -0.78 -19.66
N ILE A 156 3.88 0.42 -19.63
CA ILE A 156 2.43 0.58 -19.51
C ILE A 156 1.71 0.01 -20.73
N CYS A 157 2.22 0.28 -21.93
CA CYS A 157 1.63 -0.26 -23.16
C CYS A 157 1.76 -1.79 -23.21
N ASP A 158 2.96 -2.32 -22.99
CA ASP A 158 3.26 -3.76 -23.01
C ASP A 158 2.37 -4.53 -22.00
N LEU A 159 2.15 -3.97 -20.81
CA LEU A 159 1.28 -4.56 -19.77
C LEU A 159 -0.22 -4.38 -19.99
N ALA A 160 -0.61 -3.43 -20.83
CA ALA A 160 -2.00 -3.25 -21.24
C ALA A 160 -2.34 -4.20 -22.41
N GLU A 161 -1.40 -4.44 -23.32
CA GLU A 161 -1.49 -5.40 -24.42
C GLU A 161 -1.51 -6.84 -23.88
N THR A 162 -0.55 -7.16 -23.01
CA THR A 162 -0.38 -8.48 -22.40
C THR A 162 -0.30 -8.34 -20.88
N PRO A 163 -1.43 -8.40 -20.16
CA PRO A 163 -1.44 -8.35 -18.70
C PRO A 163 -0.63 -9.49 -18.09
N LEU A 164 -0.03 -9.23 -16.92
CA LEU A 164 0.66 -10.24 -16.15
C LEU A 164 -0.35 -11.33 -15.74
N ALA A 165 -0.12 -12.56 -16.19
CA ALA A 165 -0.95 -13.69 -15.81
C ALA A 165 -0.97 -13.86 -14.27
N HIS A 166 -2.10 -14.33 -13.73
CA HIS A 166 -2.29 -14.48 -12.27
C HIS A 166 -1.33 -15.50 -11.63
N GLU A 167 -0.58 -16.24 -12.44
CA GLU A 167 0.48 -17.15 -12.00
C GLU A 167 1.74 -16.45 -11.48
N ASN A 168 1.86 -15.13 -11.72
CA ASN A 168 3.03 -14.32 -11.32
C ASN A 168 3.02 -13.93 -9.84
N GLY A 169 1.99 -14.35 -9.10
CA GLY A 169 1.80 -14.07 -7.69
C GLY A 169 1.66 -12.59 -7.36
N VAL A 170 1.86 -12.26 -6.09
CA VAL A 170 1.65 -10.91 -5.54
C VAL A 170 2.50 -9.85 -6.24
N LEU A 171 3.74 -10.19 -6.64
CA LEU A 171 4.60 -9.24 -7.35
C LEU A 171 4.01 -8.87 -8.71
N GLY A 172 3.46 -9.85 -9.43
CA GLY A 172 2.76 -9.61 -10.69
C GLY A 172 1.57 -8.68 -10.53
N ASP A 173 0.73 -8.94 -9.51
CA ASP A 173 -0.44 -8.09 -9.21
C ASP A 173 -0.04 -6.65 -8.86
N VAL A 174 1.03 -6.48 -8.08
CA VAL A 174 1.56 -5.16 -7.72
C VAL A 174 2.07 -4.42 -8.95
N LEU A 175 2.82 -5.09 -9.82
CA LEU A 175 3.33 -4.49 -11.07
C LEU A 175 2.19 -4.12 -12.02
N GLN A 176 1.17 -4.98 -12.15
CA GLN A 176 -0.03 -4.68 -12.94
C GLN A 176 -0.73 -3.42 -12.40
N LEU A 177 -0.91 -3.30 -11.08
CA LEU A 177 -1.56 -2.14 -10.47
C LEU A 177 -0.74 -0.84 -10.65
N ILE A 178 0.58 -0.92 -10.54
CA ILE A 178 1.48 0.24 -10.72
C ILE A 178 1.41 0.75 -12.16
N PHE A 179 1.49 -0.14 -13.15
CA PHE A 179 1.61 0.21 -14.56
C PHE A 179 0.30 0.14 -15.37
N THR A 180 -0.85 -0.01 -14.71
CA THR A 180 -2.17 0.10 -15.34
C THR A 180 -2.91 1.32 -14.76
N PRO A 181 -2.76 2.51 -15.38
CA PRO A 181 -3.30 3.74 -14.83
C PRO A 181 -4.80 3.70 -14.50
N SER A 182 -5.60 2.99 -15.29
CA SER A 182 -7.05 2.87 -15.09
C SER A 182 -7.47 2.12 -13.82
N LEU A 183 -6.60 1.29 -13.23
CA LEU A 183 -6.94 0.48 -12.05
C LEU A 183 -6.91 1.24 -10.71
N SER A 184 -6.43 2.49 -10.70
CA SER A 184 -6.41 3.29 -9.47
C SER A 184 -7.05 4.66 -9.68
N LYS A 185 -7.21 5.38 -8.57
CA LYS A 185 -7.67 6.76 -8.57
C LYS A 185 -6.82 7.62 -9.51
N ASP A 186 -7.48 8.48 -10.29
CA ASP A 186 -6.80 9.44 -11.13
C ASP A 186 -6.15 10.53 -10.28
N GLU A 187 -4.84 10.73 -10.49
CA GLU A 187 -4.04 11.70 -9.75
C GLU A 187 -3.66 12.91 -10.60
N ASN A 188 -4.38 13.16 -11.71
CA ASN A 188 -4.03 14.14 -12.74
C ASN A 188 -2.65 13.83 -13.33
N LEU A 189 -2.45 12.58 -13.74
CA LEU A 189 -1.25 12.16 -14.44
C LEU A 189 -1.29 12.70 -15.89
N PRO A 190 -0.14 13.06 -16.51
CA PRO A 190 -0.14 13.49 -17.89
C PRO A 190 -0.87 12.52 -18.83
N SER A 191 -1.59 13.07 -19.81
CA SER A 191 -2.46 12.29 -20.71
C SER A 191 -1.74 11.21 -21.50
N GLU A 192 -0.43 11.37 -21.71
CA GLU A 192 0.43 10.39 -22.38
C GLU A 192 0.43 9.01 -21.73
N PHE A 193 0.29 8.92 -20.40
CA PHE A 193 0.27 7.66 -19.66
C PHE A 193 -1.04 6.90 -19.91
N LYS A 194 -2.17 7.61 -19.87
CA LYS A 194 -3.49 7.05 -20.22
C LYS A 194 -3.55 6.64 -21.69
N ARG A 195 -2.94 7.44 -22.57
CA ARG A 195 -2.85 7.13 -24.00
C ARG A 195 -2.03 5.87 -24.26
N ALA A 196 -0.91 5.68 -23.55
CA ALA A 196 -0.10 4.47 -23.68
C ALA A 196 -0.88 3.21 -23.28
N GLU A 197 -1.65 3.31 -22.18
CA GLU A 197 -2.53 2.24 -21.71
C GLU A 197 -3.63 1.92 -22.73
N GLN A 198 -4.31 2.94 -23.27
CA GLN A 198 -5.36 2.77 -24.28
C GLN A 198 -4.81 2.12 -25.55
N LEU A 199 -3.63 2.54 -26.02
CA LEU A 199 -3.00 1.99 -27.21
C LEU A 199 -2.72 0.49 -27.05
N GLY A 200 -2.16 0.08 -25.90
CA GLY A 200 -1.92 -1.34 -25.63
C GLY A 200 -3.22 -2.14 -25.43
N ARG A 201 -4.21 -1.56 -24.75
CA ARG A 201 -5.47 -2.24 -24.44
C ARG A 201 -6.40 -2.41 -25.64
N ASP A 202 -6.58 -1.34 -26.41
CA ASP A 202 -7.59 -1.26 -27.47
C ASP A 202 -7.01 -1.62 -28.84
N GLU A 203 -5.84 -1.06 -29.17
CA GLU A 203 -5.20 -1.25 -30.48
C GLU A 203 -4.23 -2.44 -30.49
N ARG A 204 -3.76 -2.90 -29.31
CA ARG A 204 -2.71 -3.94 -29.16
C ARG A 204 -1.47 -3.67 -30.01
N ASP A 205 -1.11 -2.40 -30.14
CA ASP A 205 0.05 -1.97 -30.91
C ASP A 205 0.92 -1.05 -30.05
N CYS A 206 2.05 -1.57 -29.56
CA CYS A 206 3.02 -0.82 -28.78
C CYS A 206 4.26 -0.39 -29.58
N THR A 207 4.28 -0.55 -30.91
CA THR A 207 5.45 -0.28 -31.79
C THR A 207 6.00 1.14 -31.61
N LYS A 208 5.12 2.12 -31.44
CA LYS A 208 5.47 3.53 -31.16
C LYS A 208 6.42 3.69 -29.96
N TYR A 209 6.21 2.92 -28.89
CA TYR A 209 7.00 3.01 -27.67
C TYR A 209 8.25 2.12 -27.74
N GLN A 210 8.21 1.05 -28.54
CA GLN A 210 9.37 0.19 -28.79
C GLN A 210 10.53 0.95 -29.45
N ALA A 211 10.23 1.86 -30.39
CA ALA A 211 11.22 2.70 -31.07
C ALA A 211 12.05 3.59 -30.12
N HIS A 212 11.51 3.90 -28.93
CA HIS A 212 12.12 4.80 -27.96
C HIS A 212 12.70 4.11 -26.73
N CYS A 213 12.40 2.83 -26.55
CA CYS A 213 12.94 2.00 -25.48
C CYS A 213 12.96 0.56 -25.99
N PRO A 214 14.01 0.10 -26.71
CA PRO A 214 13.99 -1.17 -27.45
C PRO A 214 13.97 -2.41 -26.54
N THR A 215 14.53 -2.31 -25.35
CA THR A 215 14.47 -3.34 -24.30
C THR A 215 13.52 -2.89 -23.21
N SER A 216 12.45 -3.66 -22.97
CA SER A 216 11.49 -3.34 -21.91
C SER A 216 12.12 -3.66 -20.54
N PRO A 217 12.19 -2.70 -19.60
CA PRO A 217 12.77 -2.96 -18.28
C PRO A 217 12.01 -4.02 -17.48
N ILE A 218 10.72 -4.21 -17.77
CA ILE A 218 9.93 -5.22 -17.08
C ILE A 218 10.37 -6.63 -17.48
N ASP A 219 10.78 -6.86 -18.72
CA ASP A 219 11.27 -8.18 -19.16
C ASP A 219 12.58 -8.58 -18.45
N LEU A 220 13.40 -7.60 -18.04
CA LEU A 220 14.64 -7.83 -17.28
C LEU A 220 14.42 -8.31 -15.85
N VAL A 221 13.37 -7.82 -15.19
CA VAL A 221 12.99 -8.29 -13.85
C VAL A 221 12.31 -9.67 -13.93
N THR A 222 11.87 -10.03 -15.14
CA THR A 222 10.98 -11.15 -15.40
C THR A 222 11.69 -12.32 -16.10
N ILE A 223 12.97 -12.55 -15.78
CA ILE A 223 13.74 -13.73 -16.25
C ILE A 223 13.05 -15.08 -15.87
N GLY A 224 12.04 -15.06 -15.00
CA GLY A 224 11.21 -16.22 -14.65
C GLY A 224 9.89 -16.39 -15.39
N LEU A 225 9.40 -15.42 -16.20
CA LEU A 225 8.18 -15.61 -16.98
C LEU A 225 8.55 -15.73 -18.45
N LYS A 226 8.61 -16.98 -18.87
CA LYS A 226 8.66 -17.32 -20.28
C LYS A 226 7.34 -16.81 -20.90
N ARG A 227 7.41 -15.78 -21.73
CA ARG A 227 6.34 -15.46 -22.69
C ARG A 227 6.18 -16.60 -23.69
#